data_AF-A0A520B9M3-F1
#
_entry.id   AF-A0A520B9M3-F1
#
_cell.length_a   1.000
_cell.length_b   1.000
_cell.length_c   1.000
_cell.angle_alpha   90.00
_cell.angle_beta   90.00
_cell.angle_gamma   90.00
#
_symmetry.space_group_name_H-M   'P 1'
#
loop_
_entity.id
_entity.type
_entity.pdbx_description
1 polymer ?
#
loop_
_entity_poly.entity_id
_entity_poly.type
_entity_poly.pdbx_seq_one_letter_code
_entity_poly.pdbx_strand_id
1 'polypeptide(L)'
;MAVIKLPLDQALPWYNFSIVLSGTRYGIEVRYNTRDARWRLSLYDAGGAAILLGLPMLTGRSITDQYRTYPVPPGVLAVIDTTGNDTPATLGSFLTTHALVYAEPGT
;
A
#
# COMPACT_ATOMS: atom_id res chain seq x y z
N MET A 1 3.18 9.11 -16.53
CA MET A 1 2.72 8.53 -15.26
C MET A 1 3.86 7.69 -14.69
N ALA A 2 4.48 8.13 -13.61
CA ALA A 2 5.50 7.33 -12.92
C ALA A 2 4.81 6.36 -11.95
N VAL A 3 5.30 5.12 -11.88
CA VAL A 3 4.83 4.10 -10.93
C VAL A 3 5.98 3.75 -10.00
N ILE A 4 5.78 3.94 -8.71
CA ILE A 4 6.74 3.64 -7.65
C ILE A 4 6.33 2.32 -7.01
N LYS A 5 7.22 1.32 -7.02
CA LYS A 5 7.02 0.08 -6.28
C LYS A 5 7.48 0.29 -4.84
N LEU A 6 6.62 0.00 -3.87
CA LEU A 6 6.95 0.14 -2.46
C LEU A 6 7.82 -1.06 -2.02
N PRO A 7 8.87 -0.83 -1.20
CA PRO A 7 9.82 -1.87 -0.80
C PRO A 7 9.20 -2.74 0.31
N LEU A 8 8.42 -3.75 -0.09
CA LEU A 8 7.98 -4.84 0.79
C LEU A 8 8.90 -6.05 0.60
N ASP A 9 8.99 -6.92 1.61
CA ASP A 9 9.74 -8.18 1.56
C ASP A 9 8.76 -9.39 1.57
N GLN A 10 9.28 -10.62 1.46
CA GLN A 10 8.58 -11.90 1.67
C GLN A 10 8.68 -12.40 3.12
N ALA A 11 9.68 -11.94 3.87
CA ALA A 11 10.07 -12.60 5.11
C ALA A 11 9.28 -12.18 6.36
N LEU A 12 8.58 -11.04 6.35
CA LEU A 12 8.02 -10.44 7.56
C LEU A 12 6.49 -10.25 7.42
N PRO A 13 5.70 -10.56 8.46
CA PRO A 13 4.27 -10.26 8.48
C PRO A 13 3.95 -8.78 8.73
N TRP A 14 4.97 -7.93 8.88
CA TRP A 14 4.82 -6.52 9.21
C TRP A 14 6.01 -5.71 8.66
N TYR A 15 5.69 -4.56 8.09
CA TYR A 15 6.62 -3.58 7.54
C TYR A 15 6.22 -2.19 8.02
N ASN A 16 7.22 -1.39 8.41
CA ASN A 16 7.04 0.02 8.72
C ASN A 16 8.22 0.80 8.15
N PHE A 17 7.94 1.78 7.30
CA PHE A 17 8.96 2.61 6.65
C PHE A 17 8.39 3.97 6.27
N SER A 18 9.27 4.92 5.94
CA SER A 18 8.89 6.21 5.38
C SER A 18 9.26 6.30 3.90
N ILE A 19 8.40 6.89 3.10
CA ILE A 19 8.64 7.10 1.65
C ILE A 19 8.11 8.47 1.22
N VAL A 20 8.75 9.06 0.21
CA VAL A 20 8.28 10.30 -0.42
C VAL A 20 7.37 9.93 -1.60
N LEU A 21 6.12 10.37 -1.56
CA LEU A 21 5.12 10.18 -2.61
C LEU A 21 4.67 11.55 -3.11
N SER A 22 4.91 11.83 -4.39
CA SER A 22 4.56 13.13 -5.02
C SER A 22 5.04 14.34 -4.20
N GLY A 23 6.30 14.30 -3.76
CA GLY A 23 6.96 15.37 -3.02
C GLY A 23 6.64 15.45 -1.52
N THR A 24 5.70 14.65 -1.01
CA THR A 24 5.35 14.63 0.42
C THR A 24 5.84 13.35 1.08
N ARG A 25 6.44 13.46 2.28
CA ARG A 25 6.87 12.30 3.07
C ARG A 25 5.69 11.70 3.82
N TYR A 26 5.53 10.39 3.70
CA TYR A 26 4.52 9.61 4.42
C TYR A 26 5.17 8.47 5.19
N GLY A 27 4.64 8.19 6.38
CA GLY A 27 4.87 6.93 7.07
C GLY A 27 3.90 5.87 6.55
N ILE A 28 4.42 4.69 6.24
CA ILE A 28 3.64 3.56 5.74
C ILE A 28 3.87 2.37 6.66
N GLU A 29 2.77 1.79 7.13
CA GLU A 29 2.78 0.53 7.83
C GLU A 29 1.91 -0.48 7.07
N VAL A 30 2.46 -1.66 6.82
CA VAL A 30 1.76 -2.77 6.18
C VAL A 30 1.84 -3.98 7.10
N ARG A 31 0.70 -4.55 7.48
CA ARG A 31 0.62 -5.70 8.39
C ARG A 31 -0.28 -6.79 7.85
N TYR A 32 0.15 -8.04 7.97
CA TYR A 32 -0.66 -9.19 7.64
C TYR A 32 -1.54 -9.55 8.84
N ASN A 33 -2.85 -9.56 8.63
CA ASN A 33 -3.80 -10.10 9.61
C ASN A 33 -4.04 -11.58 9.31
N THR A 34 -3.55 -12.45 10.18
CA THR A 34 -3.70 -13.90 10.06
C THR A 34 -5.13 -14.38 10.26
N ARG A 35 -5.95 -13.67 11.05
CA ARG A 35 -7.35 -14.04 11.32
C ARG A 35 -8.23 -13.91 10.08
N ASP A 36 -7.99 -12.87 9.28
CA ASP A 36 -8.77 -12.58 8.07
C ASP A 36 -8.01 -12.95 6.78
N ALA A 37 -6.79 -13.50 6.92
CA ALA A 37 -5.85 -13.79 5.83
C ALA A 37 -5.67 -12.61 4.85
N ARG A 38 -5.48 -11.39 5.39
CA ARG A 38 -5.45 -10.16 4.60
C ARG A 38 -4.40 -9.18 5.08
N TRP A 39 -3.76 -8.52 4.13
CA TRP A 39 -2.90 -7.39 4.39
C TRP A 39 -3.70 -6.12 4.67
N ARG A 40 -3.17 -5.33 5.61
CA ARG A 40 -3.74 -4.05 6.01
C ARG A 40 -2.69 -2.95 5.93
N LEU A 41 -3.08 -1.81 5.35
CA LEU A 41 -2.27 -0.61 5.19
C LEU A 41 -2.70 0.44 6.21
N SER A 42 -1.73 1.01 6.90
CA SER A 42 -1.88 2.25 7.66
C SER A 42 -0.95 3.32 7.06
N LEU A 43 -1.44 4.55 7.04
CA LEU A 43 -0.77 5.72 6.50
C LEU A 43 -0.64 6.76 7.61
N TYR A 44 0.55 7.32 7.73
CA TYR A 44 0.90 8.37 8.68
C TYR A 44 1.47 9.57 7.91
N ASP A 45 1.30 10.77 8.47
CA ASP A 45 1.92 11.97 7.94
C ASP A 45 3.42 12.01 8.25
N ALA A 46 4.09 13.10 7.83
CA ALA A 46 5.52 13.29 8.07
C ALA A 46 5.89 13.42 9.56
N GLY A 47 4.93 13.81 10.42
CA GLY A 47 5.08 13.92 11.86
C GLY A 47 4.76 12.62 12.62
N GLY A 48 4.32 11.57 11.91
CA GLY A 48 3.89 10.30 12.49
C GLY A 48 2.44 10.30 12.99
N ALA A 49 1.65 11.35 12.72
CA ALA A 49 0.23 11.35 13.02
C ALA A 49 -0.51 10.44 12.04
N ALA A 50 -1.47 9.66 12.55
CA ALA A 50 -2.23 8.74 11.73
C ALA A 50 -3.17 9.49 10.77
N ILE A 51 -3.09 9.18 9.48
CA ILE A 51 -4.01 9.67 8.44
C ILE A 51 -5.09 8.62 8.22
N LEU A 52 -4.69 7.36 7.99
CA LEU A 52 -5.58 6.22 7.78
C LEU A 52 -5.00 5.00 8.48
N LEU A 53 -5.83 4.17 9.09
CA LEU A 53 -5.35 3.01 9.85
C LEU A 53 -6.05 1.72 9.40
N GLY A 54 -5.26 0.67 9.17
CA GLY A 54 -5.76 -0.70 9.03
C GLY A 54 -6.63 -0.97 7.80
N LEU A 55 -6.45 -0.22 6.71
CA LEU A 55 -7.23 -0.38 5.48
C LEU A 55 -6.94 -1.72 4.79
N PRO A 56 -7.95 -2.49 4.39
CA PRO A 56 -7.73 -3.76 3.70
C PRO A 56 -7.11 -3.53 2.31
N MET A 57 -6.05 -4.25 2.02
CA MET A 57 -5.37 -4.19 0.73
C MET A 57 -6.02 -5.21 -0.22
N LEU A 58 -6.87 -4.73 -1.11
CA LEU A 58 -7.53 -5.56 -2.13
C LEU A 58 -6.75 -5.46 -3.44
N THR A 59 -6.45 -6.62 -4.04
CA THR A 59 -5.82 -6.72 -5.36
C THR A 59 -6.69 -5.99 -6.39
N GLY A 60 -6.05 -5.22 -7.29
CA GLY A 60 -6.72 -4.54 -8.40
C GLY A 60 -7.57 -3.33 -8.02
N ARG A 61 -7.66 -2.96 -6.73
CA ARG A 61 -8.44 -1.79 -6.27
C ARG A 61 -7.55 -0.70 -5.71
N SER A 62 -7.95 0.55 -5.97
CA SER A 62 -7.35 1.71 -5.32
C SER A 62 -7.72 1.75 -3.85
N ILE A 63 -6.72 1.89 -2.98
CA ILE A 63 -6.90 1.94 -1.54
C ILE A 63 -7.23 3.37 -1.08
N THR A 64 -6.60 4.37 -1.69
CA THR A 64 -6.67 5.78 -1.27
C THR A 64 -7.80 6.59 -1.90
N ASP A 65 -8.41 6.10 -2.98
CA ASP A 65 -9.34 6.93 -3.78
C ASP A 65 -10.64 7.30 -3.06
N GLN A 66 -11.07 6.46 -2.13
CA GLN A 66 -12.24 6.73 -1.29
C GLN A 66 -11.95 7.72 -0.14
N TYR A 67 -10.67 8.08 0.08
CA TYR A 67 -10.21 8.89 1.22
C TYR A 67 -9.61 10.24 0.79
N ARG A 68 -9.99 10.76 -0.38
CA ARG A 68 -9.45 12.02 -0.93
C ARG A 68 -9.71 13.26 -0.06
N THR A 69 -10.66 13.19 0.87
CA THR A 69 -10.92 14.24 1.86
C THR A 69 -9.84 14.31 2.96
N TYR A 70 -9.09 13.22 3.17
CA TYR A 70 -7.96 13.17 4.09
C TYR A 70 -6.67 13.58 3.37
N PRO A 71 -5.60 13.94 4.09
CA PRO A 71 -4.30 14.26 3.50
C PRO A 71 -3.57 13.00 2.98
N VAL A 72 -4.21 12.23 2.13
CA VAL A 72 -3.63 11.06 1.46
C VAL A 72 -2.77 11.48 0.27
N PRO A 73 -1.81 10.63 -0.15
CA PRO A 73 -1.06 10.85 -1.39
C PRO A 73 -2.01 11.15 -2.57
N PRO A 74 -1.70 12.16 -3.40
CA PRO A 74 -2.59 12.57 -4.49
C PRO A 74 -2.71 11.51 -5.59
N GLY A 75 -1.75 10.59 -5.71
CA GLY A 75 -1.79 9.45 -6.62
C GLY A 75 -2.65 8.29 -6.12
N VAL A 76 -2.45 7.12 -6.71
CA VAL A 76 -3.22 5.89 -6.41
C VAL A 76 -2.30 4.85 -5.81
N LEU A 77 -2.62 4.40 -4.58
CA LEU A 77 -2.01 3.20 -4.00
C LEU A 77 -2.89 1.99 -4.33
N ALA A 78 -2.29 0.95 -4.90
CA ALA A 78 -2.97 -0.29 -5.23
C ALA A 78 -2.04 -1.50 -5.10
N VAL A 79 -2.62 -2.66 -4.84
CA VAL A 79 -1.92 -3.94 -4.95
C VAL A 79 -2.18 -4.50 -6.35
N ILE A 80 -1.11 -4.85 -7.06
CA ILE A 80 -1.18 -5.48 -8.37
C ILE A 80 -0.71 -6.94 -8.24
N ASP A 81 -1.51 -7.86 -8.76
CA ASP A 81 -1.11 -9.25 -9.02
C ASP A 81 -0.36 -9.30 -10.36
N THR A 82 0.92 -9.69 -10.31
CA THR A 82 1.79 -9.81 -11.48
C THR A 82 1.57 -11.10 -12.26
N THR A 83 0.77 -12.03 -11.75
CA THR A 83 0.42 -13.30 -12.41
C THR A 83 -0.85 -13.20 -13.25
N GLY A 84 -1.69 -12.19 -13.01
CA GLY A 84 -2.94 -11.98 -13.74
C GLY A 84 -4.08 -12.93 -13.34
N ASN A 85 -3.94 -13.67 -12.24
CA ASN A 85 -4.95 -14.63 -11.77
C ASN A 85 -6.01 -13.98 -10.85
N ASP A 86 -5.89 -12.67 -10.59
CA ASP A 86 -6.76 -11.88 -9.71
C ASP A 86 -6.90 -12.50 -8.30
N THR A 87 -5.79 -13.05 -7.81
CA THR A 87 -5.76 -13.71 -6.50
C THR A 87 -5.56 -12.69 -5.37
N PRO A 88 -6.02 -12.97 -4.14
CA PRO A 88 -5.70 -12.13 -3.00
C PRO A 88 -4.25 -12.34 -2.56
N ALA A 89 -3.59 -11.26 -2.12
CA ALA A 89 -2.25 -11.33 -1.57
C ALA A 89 -2.21 -12.14 -0.26
N THR A 90 -1.47 -13.24 -0.24
CA THR A 90 -1.15 -14.02 0.97
C THR A 90 0.09 -13.49 1.67
N LEU A 91 0.43 -14.05 2.83
CA LEU A 91 1.63 -13.68 3.61
C LEU A 91 2.93 -13.73 2.77
N GLY A 92 3.09 -14.75 1.91
CA GLY A 92 4.29 -14.93 1.07
C GLY A 92 4.15 -14.40 -0.36
N SER A 93 3.03 -13.74 -0.68
CA SER A 93 2.72 -13.31 -2.05
C SER A 93 3.44 -12.03 -2.46
N PHE A 94 3.82 -11.17 -1.50
CA PHE A 94 4.55 -9.95 -1.83
C PHE A 94 5.93 -10.26 -2.40
N LEU A 95 6.38 -9.50 -3.39
CA LEU A 95 7.59 -9.72 -4.21
C LEU A 95 7.60 -10.96 -5.13
N THR A 96 6.73 -11.96 -4.94
CA THR A 96 6.61 -13.09 -5.88
C THR A 96 5.54 -12.82 -6.92
N THR A 97 4.30 -12.67 -6.45
CA THR A 97 3.08 -12.63 -7.26
C THR A 97 2.34 -11.31 -7.09
N HIS A 98 2.63 -10.55 -6.03
CA HIS A 98 1.96 -9.30 -5.71
C HIS A 98 2.96 -8.18 -5.43
N ALA A 99 2.61 -6.97 -5.84
CA ALA A 99 3.37 -5.76 -5.56
C ALA A 99 2.44 -4.63 -5.11
N LEU A 100 2.84 -3.94 -4.03
CA LEU A 100 2.23 -2.66 -3.67
C LEU A 100 2.87 -1.57 -4.51
N VAL A 101 2.05 -0.84 -5.26
CA VAL A 101 2.50 0.23 -6.14
C VAL A 101 1.78 1.53 -5.83
N TYR A 102 2.48 2.62 -6.07
CA TYR A 102 1.96 3.98 -6.11
C TYR A 102 2.06 4.51 -7.53
N ALA A 103 0.92 4.79 -8.16
CA ALA A 103 0.87 5.51 -9.43
C ALA A 103 0.75 7.00 -9.14
N GLU A 104 1.71 7.80 -9.59
CA GLU A 104 1.65 9.26 -9.45
C GLU A 104 0.46 9.84 -10.22
N PRO A 105 -0.17 10.91 -9.72
CA PRO A 105 -1.23 11.59 -10.46
C PRO A 105 -0.66 12.08 -11.79
N GLY A 106 -1.41 11.88 -12.89
CA GLY A 106 -1.04 12.47 -14.17
C GLY A 106 -1.04 13.99 -14.05
N THR A 107 0.09 14.63 -14.41
CA THR A 107 0.18 16.08 -14.63
C THR A 107 -0.78 16.52 -15.72
#